data_AF-A0A6J4ECV7-F1
#
_entry.id   AF-A0A6J4ECV7-F1
#
_cell.length_a   1.000
_cell.length_b   1.000
_cell.length_c   1.000
_cell.angle_alpha   90.00
_cell.angle_beta   90.00
_cell.angle_gamma   90.00
#
_symmetry.space_group_name_H-M   'P 1'
#
loop_
_entity.id
_entity.type
_entity.pdbx_description
1 polymer ?
#
loop_
_entity_poly.entity_id
_entity_poly.type
_entity_poly.pdbx_seq_one_letter_code
_entity_poly.pdbx_strand_id
1 'polypeptide(L)'
;MASSLGISPQAFDKWGVEPVARMGREAFYLVQDVVENRVQHALRKQQPGHVDGEGVDPLIEYKLNVERLRLTAAQADAKEKENLVTDKQLVPAPFATFALVKLAAQVGSILDTVSKTLRRKHPDMDSRHLESLERELAMARNAAAELGEHLPEYLDEYLESLAE
;
A
#
# COMPACT_ATOMS: atom_id res chain seq x y z
N MET A 1 -1.76 45.25 -43.48
CA MET A 1 -1.04 44.79 -42.27
C MET A 1 -0.40 43.40 -42.45
N ALA A 2 -1.15 42.33 -42.70
CA ALA A 2 -0.55 40.98 -42.85
C ALA A 2 0.54 40.88 -43.94
N SER A 3 0.27 41.46 -45.13
CA SER A 3 1.23 41.46 -46.26
C SER A 3 2.54 42.21 -45.93
N SER A 4 2.47 43.34 -45.21
CA SER A 4 3.67 44.10 -44.80
C SER A 4 4.54 43.36 -43.78
N LEU A 5 4.01 42.32 -43.14
CA LEU A 5 4.72 41.44 -42.21
C LEU A 5 5.15 40.12 -42.88
N GLY A 6 4.88 39.95 -44.18
CA GLY A 6 5.23 38.75 -44.94
C GLY A 6 4.42 37.50 -44.58
N ILE A 7 3.23 37.64 -43.98
CA ILE A 7 2.39 36.51 -43.56
C ILE A 7 0.99 36.53 -44.18
N SER A 8 0.33 35.38 -44.20
CA SER A 8 -1.05 35.29 -44.67
C SER A 8 -2.04 35.97 -43.71
N PRO A 9 -3.19 36.48 -44.20
CA PRO A 9 -4.24 37.05 -43.33
C PRO A 9 -4.70 36.07 -42.25
N GLN A 10 -4.86 34.78 -42.60
CA GLN A 10 -5.22 33.73 -41.64
C GLN A 10 -4.17 33.51 -40.55
N ALA A 11 -2.88 33.68 -40.87
CA ALA A 11 -1.81 33.60 -39.89
C ALA A 11 -1.78 34.84 -38.98
N PHE A 12 -2.10 36.02 -39.52
CA PHE A 12 -2.22 37.25 -38.75
C PHE A 12 -3.44 37.23 -37.81
N ASP A 13 -4.58 36.69 -38.23
CA ASP A 13 -5.77 36.55 -37.39
C ASP A 13 -5.50 35.69 -36.14
N LYS A 14 -4.64 34.67 -36.26
CA LYS A 14 -4.21 33.83 -35.12
C LYS A 14 -3.39 34.59 -34.07
N TRP A 15 -2.85 35.77 -34.40
CA TRP A 15 -2.13 36.59 -33.42
C TRP A 15 -3.07 37.30 -32.44
N GLY A 16 -4.39 37.32 -32.75
CA GLY A 16 -5.41 37.85 -31.84
C GLY A 16 -5.27 39.34 -31.53
N VAL A 17 -4.67 40.12 -32.44
CA VAL A 17 -4.60 41.58 -32.29
C VAL A 17 -5.98 42.16 -32.57
N GLU A 18 -6.50 43.01 -31.68
CA GLU A 18 -7.80 43.64 -31.87
C GLU A 18 -7.72 44.77 -32.93
N PRO A 19 -8.65 44.83 -33.90
CA PRO A 19 -8.67 45.90 -34.87
C PRO A 19 -9.23 47.19 -34.27
N VAL A 20 -8.58 48.30 -34.54
CA VAL A 20 -9.02 49.65 -34.11
C VAL A 20 -10.30 50.07 -34.83
N ALA A 21 -10.47 49.63 -36.08
CA ALA A 21 -11.69 49.87 -36.84
C ALA A 21 -11.96 48.74 -37.83
N ARG A 22 -13.23 48.50 -38.12
CA ARG A 22 -13.68 47.64 -39.22
C ARG A 22 -14.54 48.45 -40.15
N MET A 23 -14.17 48.51 -41.43
CA MET A 23 -14.97 49.14 -42.48
C MET A 23 -15.20 48.12 -43.59
N GLY A 24 -16.45 47.68 -43.74
CA GLY A 24 -16.80 46.63 -44.69
C GLY A 24 -16.06 45.32 -44.43
N ARG A 25 -15.30 44.85 -45.43
CA ARG A 25 -14.49 43.61 -45.35
C ARG A 25 -13.04 43.87 -44.92
N GLU A 26 -12.70 45.10 -44.57
CA GLU A 26 -11.34 45.49 -44.17
C GLU A 26 -11.27 45.78 -42.67
N ALA A 27 -10.20 45.30 -42.05
CA ALA A 27 -9.88 45.54 -40.65
C ALA A 27 -8.59 46.37 -40.56
N PHE A 28 -8.64 47.44 -39.77
CA PHE A 28 -7.55 48.38 -39.58
C PHE A 28 -6.92 48.15 -38.21
N TYR A 29 -5.59 48.13 -38.18
CA TYR A 29 -4.81 47.83 -36.99
C TYR A 29 -3.79 48.95 -36.77
N LEU A 30 -3.58 49.34 -35.52
CA LEU A 30 -2.46 50.21 -35.19
C LEU A 30 -1.17 49.39 -35.26
N VAL A 31 -0.13 49.96 -35.86
CA VAL A 31 1.18 49.29 -35.92
C VAL A 31 1.72 49.02 -34.51
N GLN A 32 1.48 49.95 -33.58
CA GLN A 32 1.89 49.82 -32.18
C GLN A 32 1.32 48.56 -31.52
N ASP A 33 0.01 48.32 -31.63
CA ASP A 33 -0.66 47.17 -30.99
C ASP A 33 -0.12 45.83 -31.53
N VAL A 34 0.17 45.78 -32.84
CA VAL A 34 0.76 44.61 -33.49
C VAL A 34 2.19 44.37 -33.00
N VAL A 35 3.00 45.43 -32.91
CA VAL A 35 4.38 45.34 -32.41
C VAL A 35 4.39 44.94 -30.95
N GLU A 36 3.54 45.52 -30.12
CA GLU A 36 3.43 45.21 -28.70
C GLU A 36 3.01 43.76 -28.48
N ASN A 37 1.97 43.27 -29.17
CA ASN A 37 1.58 41.86 -29.15
C ASN A 37 2.77 40.94 -29.48
N ARG A 38 3.56 41.32 -30.50
CA ARG A 38 4.67 40.49 -30.99
C ARG A 38 5.88 40.50 -30.06
N VAL A 39 6.18 41.65 -29.46
CA VAL A 39 7.22 41.80 -28.43
C VAL A 39 6.84 41.03 -27.17
N GLN A 40 5.60 41.17 -26.68
CA GLN A 40 5.11 40.44 -25.51
C GLN A 40 5.16 38.93 -25.69
N HIS A 41 4.73 38.42 -26.84
CA HIS A 41 4.83 36.98 -27.10
C HIS A 41 6.30 36.53 -27.28
N ALA A 42 7.21 37.37 -27.77
CA ALA A 42 8.64 37.02 -27.83
C ALA A 42 9.25 36.96 -26.43
N LEU A 43 8.89 37.90 -25.55
CA LEU A 43 9.29 37.91 -24.15
C LEU A 43 8.77 36.68 -23.39
N ARG A 44 7.50 36.28 -23.61
CA ARG A 44 6.95 35.04 -23.02
C ARG A 44 7.69 33.78 -23.49
N LYS A 45 8.14 33.75 -24.75
CA LYS A 45 8.96 32.64 -25.28
C LYS A 45 10.37 32.58 -24.68
N GLN A 46 10.93 33.72 -24.26
CA GLN A 46 12.27 33.81 -23.69
C GLN A 46 12.31 33.64 -22.17
N GLN A 47 11.16 33.67 -21.49
CA GLN A 47 11.08 33.33 -20.06
C GLN A 47 11.05 31.82 -19.87
N PRO A 48 12.01 31.23 -19.12
CA PRO A 48 11.94 29.83 -18.74
C PRO A 48 10.78 29.66 -17.76
N GLY A 49 9.63 29.17 -18.23
CA GLY A 49 8.51 28.78 -17.36
C GLY A 49 7.11 29.18 -17.81
N HIS A 50 6.90 29.86 -18.94
CA HIS A 50 5.54 30.10 -19.42
C HIS A 50 5.01 28.92 -20.23
N VAL A 51 4.66 27.85 -19.52
CA VAL A 51 3.74 26.82 -20.00
C VAL A 51 2.33 27.29 -19.64
N ASP A 52 1.48 27.46 -20.65
CA ASP A 52 0.06 27.73 -20.47
C ASP A 52 -0.58 26.56 -19.71
N GLY A 53 -0.91 26.77 -18.42
CA GLY A 53 -1.68 25.83 -17.61
C GLY A 53 -0.83 24.88 -16.76
N GLU A 54 -1.00 25.02 -15.43
CA GLU A 54 -0.47 24.20 -14.35
C GLU A 54 1.06 24.14 -14.23
N GLY A 55 1.58 24.86 -13.22
CA GLY A 55 2.99 24.83 -12.86
C GLY A 55 3.42 23.41 -12.45
N VAL A 56 4.00 22.68 -13.39
CA VAL A 56 4.73 21.45 -13.11
C VAL A 56 5.92 21.82 -12.23
N ASP A 57 5.94 21.28 -11.02
CA ASP A 57 7.05 21.46 -10.07
C ASP A 57 8.39 21.14 -10.77
N PRO A 58 9.33 22.10 -10.87
CA PRO A 58 10.63 21.89 -11.52
C PRO A 58 11.45 20.74 -10.94
N LEU A 59 11.15 20.31 -9.71
CA LEU A 59 11.82 19.21 -9.01
C LEU A 59 10.99 17.93 -8.98
N ILE A 60 9.91 17.82 -9.77
CA ILE A 60 9.01 16.66 -9.73
C ILE A 60 9.73 15.34 -10.01
N GLU A 61 10.70 15.34 -10.92
CA GLU A 61 11.52 14.16 -11.22
C GLU A 61 12.41 13.76 -10.05
N TYR A 62 13.03 14.74 -9.39
CA TYR A 62 13.85 14.49 -8.20
C TYR A 62 13.01 13.91 -7.06
N LYS A 63 11.84 14.50 -6.79
CA LYS A 63 10.91 13.99 -5.77
C LYS A 63 10.44 12.57 -6.10
N LEU A 64 10.13 12.30 -7.36
CA LEU A 64 9.76 10.96 -7.82
C LEU A 64 10.90 9.95 -7.61
N ASN A 65 12.16 10.34 -7.86
CA ASN A 65 13.32 9.49 -7.63
C ASN A 65 13.56 9.20 -6.14
N VAL A 66 13.34 10.18 -5.26
CA VAL A 66 13.39 9.98 -3.80
C VAL A 66 12.34 8.96 -3.35
N GLU A 67 11.10 9.09 -3.84
CA GLU A 67 10.03 8.13 -3.49
C GLU A 67 10.29 6.74 -4.08
N ARG A 68 10.84 6.64 -5.28
CA ARG A 68 11.30 5.36 -5.84
C ARG A 68 12.38 4.72 -4.99
N LEU A 69 13.37 5.49 -4.53
CA LEU A 69 14.42 4.99 -3.66
C LEU A 69 13.85 4.44 -2.35
N ARG A 70 12.90 5.17 -1.73
CA ARG A 70 12.19 4.71 -0.52
C ARG A 70 11.45 3.41 -0.76
N LEU A 71 10.71 3.31 -1.87
CA LEU A 71 10.00 2.09 -2.24
C LEU A 71 10.97 0.92 -2.45
N THR A 72 12.07 1.14 -3.16
CA THR A 72 13.09 0.10 -3.41
C THR A 72 13.74 -0.36 -2.10
N ALA A 73 14.03 0.54 -1.18
CA ALA A 73 14.55 0.18 0.14
C ALA A 73 13.55 -0.66 0.93
N ALA A 74 12.27 -0.24 1.00
CA ALA A 74 11.23 -1.02 1.67
C ALA A 74 11.02 -2.41 1.04
N GLN A 75 11.14 -2.51 -0.29
CA GLN A 75 11.08 -3.79 -1.00
C GLN A 75 12.29 -4.69 -0.67
N ALA A 76 13.49 -4.13 -0.56
CA ALA A 76 14.68 -4.86 -0.16
C ALA A 76 14.54 -5.44 1.26
N ASP A 77 14.09 -4.62 2.22
CA ASP A 77 13.85 -5.05 3.61
C ASP A 77 12.80 -6.16 3.69
N ALA A 78 11.71 -6.03 2.91
CA ALA A 78 10.69 -7.06 2.84
C ALA A 78 11.25 -8.38 2.30
N LYS A 79 12.10 -8.31 1.27
CA LYS A 79 12.75 -9.48 0.69
C LYS A 79 13.75 -10.12 1.65
N GLU A 80 14.49 -9.32 2.38
CA GLU A 80 15.43 -9.82 3.40
C GLU A 80 14.67 -10.58 4.50
N LYS A 81 13.55 -10.05 5.01
CA LYS A 81 12.69 -10.76 5.97
C LYS A 81 12.16 -12.08 5.40
N GLU A 82 11.73 -12.09 4.14
CA GLU A 82 11.27 -13.32 3.47
C GLU A 82 12.40 -14.35 3.31
N ASN A 83 13.63 -13.89 3.02
CA ASN A 83 14.81 -14.75 2.97
C ASN A 83 15.10 -15.36 4.35
N LEU A 84 15.02 -14.58 5.43
CA LEU A 84 15.20 -15.09 6.79
C LEU A 84 14.15 -16.14 7.18
N VAL A 85 12.91 -16.00 6.71
CA VAL A 85 11.87 -17.05 6.87
C VAL A 85 12.25 -18.30 6.08
N THR A 86 12.69 -18.13 4.84
CA THR A 86 13.13 -19.24 3.97
C THR A 86 14.31 -20.00 4.57
N ASP A 87 15.26 -19.26 5.16
CA ASP A 87 16.45 -19.77 5.83
C ASP A 87 16.15 -20.32 7.25
N LYS A 88 14.88 -20.27 7.68
CA LYS A 88 14.39 -20.75 8.99
C LYS A 88 14.99 -20.01 10.19
N GLN A 89 15.49 -18.81 9.97
CA GLN A 89 16.00 -17.93 11.03
C GLN A 89 14.89 -17.05 11.62
N LEU A 90 13.83 -16.81 10.85
CA LEU A 90 12.64 -16.08 11.29
C LEU A 90 11.40 -16.98 11.17
N VAL A 91 10.57 -17.01 12.22
CA VAL A 91 9.30 -17.75 12.19
C VAL A 91 8.14 -16.75 12.08
N PRO A 92 7.31 -16.84 11.03
CA PRO A 92 6.12 -15.99 10.92
C PRO A 92 5.14 -16.29 12.06
N ALA A 93 4.62 -15.25 12.73
CA ALA A 93 3.60 -15.41 13.76
C ALA A 93 2.39 -16.26 13.31
N PRO A 94 1.85 -16.11 12.08
CA PRO A 94 0.75 -16.97 11.61
C PRO A 94 1.11 -18.46 11.54
N PHE A 95 2.38 -18.78 11.26
CA PHE A 95 2.86 -20.17 11.29
C PHE A 95 2.86 -20.72 12.72
N ALA A 96 3.27 -19.93 13.71
CA ALA A 96 3.25 -20.35 15.11
C ALA A 96 1.82 -20.67 15.58
N THR A 97 0.84 -19.81 15.26
CA THR A 97 -0.58 -20.07 15.53
C THR A 97 -1.05 -21.35 14.84
N PHE A 98 -0.76 -21.49 13.53
CA PHE A 98 -1.13 -22.68 12.77
C PHE A 98 -0.55 -23.97 13.37
N ALA A 99 0.74 -23.94 13.73
CA ALA A 99 1.43 -25.09 14.30
C ALA A 99 0.83 -25.48 15.66
N LEU A 100 0.55 -24.51 16.54
CA LEU A 100 -0.03 -24.77 17.86
C LEU A 100 -1.46 -25.30 17.77
N VAL A 101 -2.32 -24.74 16.92
CA VAL A 101 -3.68 -25.27 16.69
C VAL A 101 -3.62 -26.73 16.22
N LYS A 102 -2.69 -27.04 15.31
CA LYS A 102 -2.51 -28.40 14.81
C LYS A 102 -2.03 -29.37 15.91
N LEU A 103 -1.10 -28.95 16.74
CA LEU A 103 -0.62 -29.73 17.89
C LEU A 103 -1.73 -29.92 18.93
N ALA A 104 -2.48 -28.88 19.25
CA ALA A 104 -3.63 -28.94 20.15
C ALA A 104 -4.68 -29.94 19.67
N ALA A 105 -5.00 -29.94 18.37
CA ALA A 105 -5.93 -30.90 17.79
C ALA A 105 -5.42 -32.35 17.91
N GLN A 106 -4.11 -32.57 17.72
CA GLN A 106 -3.48 -33.89 17.93
C GLN A 106 -3.59 -34.34 19.39
N VAL A 107 -3.29 -33.46 20.34
CA VAL A 107 -3.44 -33.74 21.78
C VAL A 107 -4.90 -34.06 22.11
N GLY A 108 -5.85 -33.26 21.62
CA GLY A 108 -7.27 -33.51 21.84
C GLY A 108 -7.74 -34.86 21.30
N SER A 109 -7.23 -35.28 20.14
CA SER A 109 -7.49 -36.62 19.58
C SER A 109 -6.93 -37.74 20.46
N ILE A 110 -5.74 -37.56 21.04
CA ILE A 110 -5.17 -38.54 21.98
C ILE A 110 -6.03 -38.62 23.24
N LEU A 111 -6.44 -37.49 23.80
CA LEU A 111 -7.31 -37.45 25.00
C LEU A 111 -8.63 -38.21 24.79
N ASP A 112 -9.22 -38.15 23.60
CA ASP A 112 -10.44 -38.93 23.26
C ASP A 112 -10.24 -40.45 23.29
N THR A 113 -9.01 -40.91 23.08
CA THR A 113 -8.71 -42.34 23.12
C THR A 113 -8.47 -42.84 24.54
N VAL A 114 -8.20 -41.95 25.50
CA VAL A 114 -7.89 -42.31 26.89
C VAL A 114 -9.09 -42.97 27.55
N SER A 115 -10.27 -42.36 27.49
CA SER A 115 -11.50 -42.92 28.09
C SER A 115 -11.85 -44.30 27.54
N LYS A 116 -11.78 -44.47 26.21
CA LYS A 116 -11.99 -45.75 25.52
C LYS A 116 -10.97 -46.82 25.94
N THR A 117 -9.69 -46.43 26.02
CA THR A 117 -8.61 -47.34 26.41
C THR A 117 -8.79 -47.78 27.87
N LEU A 118 -9.19 -46.86 28.75
CA LEU A 118 -9.40 -47.14 30.16
C LEU A 118 -10.59 -48.09 30.37
N ARG A 119 -11.72 -47.85 29.69
CA ARG A 119 -12.89 -48.77 29.68
C ARG A 119 -12.51 -50.18 29.24
N ARG A 120 -11.64 -50.31 28.22
CA ARG A 120 -11.18 -51.62 27.73
C ARG A 120 -10.23 -52.31 28.71
N LYS A 121 -9.33 -51.58 29.37
CA LYS A 121 -8.33 -52.14 30.28
C LYS A 121 -8.87 -52.43 31.69
N HIS A 122 -9.91 -51.72 32.11
CA HIS A 122 -10.50 -51.82 33.44
C HIS A 122 -12.03 -51.88 33.34
N PRO A 123 -12.60 -53.02 32.92
CA PRO A 123 -14.05 -53.17 32.73
C PRO A 123 -14.87 -53.01 34.01
N ASP A 124 -14.26 -53.32 35.16
CA ASP A 124 -14.90 -53.32 36.48
C ASP A 124 -14.93 -51.92 37.12
N MET A 125 -14.45 -50.89 36.42
CA MET A 125 -14.40 -49.52 36.92
C MET A 125 -15.82 -48.96 37.06
N ASP A 126 -16.12 -48.35 38.21
CA ASP A 126 -17.38 -47.66 38.45
C ASP A 126 -17.64 -46.60 37.37
N SER A 127 -18.84 -46.64 36.77
CA SER A 127 -19.25 -45.71 35.72
C SER A 127 -19.17 -44.25 36.16
N ARG A 128 -19.35 -43.96 37.46
CA ARG A 128 -19.23 -42.61 38.02
C ARG A 128 -17.81 -42.05 37.90
N HIS A 129 -16.79 -42.89 38.07
CA HIS A 129 -15.40 -42.47 37.92
C HIS A 129 -15.06 -42.22 36.44
N LEU A 130 -15.58 -43.05 35.53
CA LEU A 130 -15.42 -42.87 34.09
C LEU A 130 -16.09 -41.58 33.60
N GLU A 131 -17.30 -41.30 34.06
CA GLU A 131 -18.01 -40.05 33.74
C GLU A 131 -17.29 -38.82 34.29
N SER A 132 -16.75 -38.90 35.51
CA SER A 132 -15.94 -37.80 36.08
C SER A 132 -14.68 -37.56 35.24
N LEU A 133 -13.98 -38.61 34.83
CA LEU A 133 -12.80 -38.50 33.96
C LEU A 133 -13.15 -37.91 32.60
N GLU A 134 -14.26 -38.34 31.98
CA GLU A 134 -14.71 -37.82 30.68
C GLU A 134 -14.99 -36.32 30.74
N ARG A 135 -15.51 -35.80 31.86
CA ARG A 135 -15.69 -34.35 32.08
C ARG A 135 -14.36 -33.60 32.16
N GLU A 136 -13.40 -34.10 32.92
CA GLU A 136 -12.06 -33.49 33.02
C GLU A 136 -11.34 -33.49 31.66
N LEU A 137 -11.42 -34.59 30.91
CA LEU A 137 -10.86 -34.68 29.55
C LEU A 137 -11.51 -33.69 28.58
N ALA A 138 -12.82 -33.45 28.70
CA ALA A 138 -13.52 -32.47 27.88
C ALA A 138 -13.03 -31.04 28.19
N MET A 139 -12.83 -30.70 29.47
CA MET A 139 -12.27 -29.39 29.85
C MET A 139 -10.85 -29.21 29.31
N ALA A 140 -9.99 -30.22 29.45
CA ALA A 140 -8.63 -30.19 28.92
C ALA A 140 -8.60 -30.04 27.38
N ARG A 141 -9.53 -30.68 26.67
CA ARG A 141 -9.68 -30.55 25.22
C ARG A 141 -10.08 -29.14 24.80
N ASN A 142 -11.04 -28.53 25.49
CA ASN A 142 -11.51 -27.19 25.17
C ASN A 142 -10.39 -26.17 25.39
N ALA A 143 -9.70 -26.26 26.54
CA ALA A 143 -8.54 -25.42 26.82
C ALA A 143 -7.42 -25.58 25.78
N ALA A 144 -7.16 -26.82 25.31
CA ALA A 144 -6.19 -27.05 24.25
C ALA A 144 -6.63 -26.39 22.92
N ALA A 145 -7.93 -26.46 22.57
CA ALA A 145 -8.44 -25.87 21.33
C ALA A 145 -8.32 -24.34 21.30
N GLU A 146 -8.46 -23.69 22.45
CA GLU A 146 -8.36 -22.23 22.60
C GLU A 146 -6.90 -21.72 22.62
N LEU A 147 -5.92 -22.61 22.78
CA LEU A 147 -4.50 -22.24 22.93
C LEU A 147 -3.96 -21.38 21.77
N GLY A 148 -4.42 -21.65 20.55
CA GLY A 148 -4.00 -20.89 19.36
C GLY A 148 -4.49 -19.44 19.36
N GLU A 149 -5.63 -19.18 20.01
CA GLU A 149 -6.26 -17.86 20.05
C GLU A 149 -5.52 -16.90 21.00
N HIS A 150 -4.95 -17.43 22.09
CA HIS A 150 -4.16 -16.67 23.07
C HIS A 150 -2.71 -16.38 22.65
N LEU A 151 -2.24 -16.97 21.55
CA LEU A 151 -0.84 -16.85 21.14
C LEU A 151 -0.37 -15.40 20.89
N PRO A 152 -1.18 -14.50 20.28
CA PRO A 152 -0.81 -13.09 20.13
C PRO A 152 -0.61 -12.40 21.48
N GLU A 153 -1.51 -12.64 22.44
CA GLU A 153 -1.44 -12.05 23.78
C GLU A 153 -0.16 -12.49 24.51
N TYR A 154 0.18 -13.78 24.46
CA TYR A 154 1.43 -14.29 25.04
C TYR A 154 2.69 -13.72 24.39
N LEU A 155 2.63 -13.44 23.09
CA LEU A 155 3.74 -12.80 22.39
C LEU A 155 3.91 -11.36 22.87
N ASP A 156 2.81 -10.63 23.02
CA ASP A 156 2.82 -9.26 23.52
C ASP A 156 3.39 -9.20 24.96
N GLU A 157 2.90 -10.07 25.86
CA GLU A 157 3.43 -10.19 27.23
C GLU A 157 4.93 -10.51 27.27
N TYR A 158 5.40 -11.41 26.40
CA TYR A 158 6.82 -11.75 26.31
C TYR A 158 7.65 -10.56 25.82
N LEU A 159 7.17 -9.81 24.82
CA LEU A 159 7.86 -8.63 24.30
C LEU A 159 7.93 -7.51 25.35
N GLU A 160 6.87 -7.32 26.13
CA GLU A 160 6.86 -6.39 27.26
C GLU A 160 7.90 -6.78 28.32
N SER A 161 8.03 -8.07 28.63
CA SER A 161 9.02 -8.57 29.60
C SER A 161 10.49 -8.35 29.19
N LEU A 162 10.76 -8.16 27.90
CA LEU A 162 12.10 -7.86 27.38
C LEU A 162 12.43 -6.36 27.43
N ALA A 163 11.44 -5.51 27.68
CA ALA A 163 11.60 -4.05 27.74
C ALA A 163 11.88 -3.52 29.17
N GLU A 164 11.74 -4.37 30.20
CA GLU A 164 12.20 -4.12 31.58
C GLU A 164 13.68 -4.46 31.78
#